data_AF-A0A7S3MZR7-F1
#
_entry.id   AF-A0A7S3MZR7-F1
#
_cell.length_a   1.000
_cell.length_b   1.000
_cell.length_c   1.000
_cell.angle_alpha   90.00
_cell.angle_beta   90.00
_cell.angle_gamma   90.00
#
_symmetry.space_group_name_H-M   'P 1'
#
loop_
_entity.id
_entity.type
_entity.pdbx_description
1 polymer ?
#
loop_
_entity_poly.entity_id
_entity_poly.type
_entity_poly.pdbx_seq_one_letter_code
_entity_poly.pdbx_strand_id
1 'polypeptide(L)'
;MTIIDDKAKMIRLANLCFVSCYKVILCSEFQRDVLLEEEDSPLKEFYNFLNKSFILIEPGVNPRKWIHNCNRELSKLITDNINDESEWLVHLQLLKPLSSHISDFSESNKPLHGKSKGEDRFFHKFMKIRWQNKKNLIAHLQKMKGDPKFLANFDLKKTLFEGYLKRITPVGRHLILFLWVIHKYLELKRVAKKTGKKVDPKNFPDLVPRIVFMGGLSRPGDKLILQFIKLVNHVSVVLEQDEDTNNMLRLIFLPNYTTSKEYLYICSLDVNDQLIVPGKQACSTQ
;
A
#
# COMPACT_ATOMS: atom_id res chain seq x y z
N MET A 1 -11.98 3.04 -37.12
CA MET A 1 -12.81 2.03 -36.41
C MET A 1 -12.93 0.64 -37.10
N THR A 2 -11.92 0.09 -37.82
CA THR A 2 -12.06 -1.25 -38.41
C THR A 2 -11.89 -2.37 -37.36
N ILE A 3 -12.59 -3.50 -37.52
CA ILE A 3 -12.40 -4.70 -36.69
C ILE A 3 -11.19 -5.51 -37.18
N ILE A 4 -11.00 -5.58 -38.50
CA ILE A 4 -9.88 -6.29 -39.11
C ILE A 4 -8.78 -5.28 -39.45
N ASP A 5 -7.54 -5.66 -39.17
CA ASP A 5 -6.33 -4.99 -39.63
C ASP A 5 -5.70 -5.83 -40.75
N ASP A 6 -6.03 -5.52 -41.99
CA ASP A 6 -5.58 -6.28 -43.16
C ASP A 6 -4.05 -6.21 -43.35
N LYS A 7 -3.44 -5.08 -42.98
CA LYS A 7 -1.99 -4.87 -43.12
C LYS A 7 -1.22 -5.75 -42.14
N ALA A 8 -1.68 -5.82 -40.89
CA ALA A 8 -1.06 -6.65 -39.88
C ALA A 8 -1.60 -8.10 -39.86
N LYS A 9 -2.66 -8.40 -40.63
CA LYS A 9 -3.42 -9.66 -40.60
C LYS A 9 -3.88 -10.01 -39.17
N MET A 10 -4.45 -9.03 -38.47
CA MET A 10 -4.90 -9.17 -37.08
C MET A 10 -6.36 -8.78 -36.91
N ILE A 11 -6.99 -9.29 -35.84
CA ILE A 11 -8.32 -8.85 -35.39
C ILE A 11 -8.14 -7.90 -34.20
N ARG A 12 -8.72 -6.71 -34.29
CA ARG A 12 -8.73 -5.70 -33.23
C ARG A 12 -9.84 -6.02 -32.23
N LEU A 13 -9.55 -6.89 -31.27
CA LEU A 13 -10.53 -7.38 -30.28
C LEU A 13 -11.22 -6.25 -29.50
N ALA A 14 -10.51 -5.17 -29.15
CA ALA A 14 -11.12 -4.02 -28.49
C ALA A 14 -12.23 -3.38 -29.35
N ASN A 15 -11.97 -3.20 -30.65
CA ASN A 15 -12.95 -2.63 -31.59
C ASN A 15 -14.15 -3.57 -31.77
N LEU A 16 -13.91 -4.88 -31.84
CA LEU A 16 -14.98 -5.87 -31.85
C LEU A 16 -15.88 -5.72 -30.62
N CYS A 17 -15.29 -5.63 -29.42
CA CYS A 17 -16.03 -5.44 -28.17
C CYS A 17 -16.83 -4.13 -28.15
N PHE A 18 -16.26 -3.02 -28.62
CA PHE A 18 -16.98 -1.74 -28.65
C PHE A 18 -18.20 -1.77 -29.57
N VAL A 19 -18.13 -2.50 -30.70
CA VAL A 19 -19.26 -2.63 -31.64
C VAL A 19 -20.29 -3.65 -31.14
N SER A 20 -19.87 -4.73 -30.48
CA SER A 20 -20.76 -5.82 -30.08
C SER A 20 -21.49 -5.58 -28.75
N CYS A 21 -20.92 -4.77 -27.85
CA CYS A 21 -21.45 -4.60 -26.51
C CYS A 21 -22.46 -3.44 -26.43
N TYR A 22 -23.59 -3.68 -25.74
CA TYR A 22 -24.59 -2.63 -25.49
C TYR A 22 -24.07 -1.53 -24.53
N LYS A 23 -23.23 -1.92 -23.56
CA LYS A 23 -22.59 -0.99 -22.63
C LYS A 23 -21.10 -1.26 -22.51
N VAL A 24 -20.33 -0.18 -22.39
CA VAL A 24 -18.89 -0.19 -22.15
C VAL A 24 -18.62 0.57 -20.86
N ILE A 25 -17.96 -0.08 -19.90
CA ILE A 25 -17.71 0.48 -18.57
C ILE A 25 -16.30 1.06 -18.50
N LEU A 26 -16.20 2.32 -18.09
CA LEU A 26 -14.95 3.00 -17.75
C LEU A 26 -14.84 3.12 -16.23
N CYS A 27 -13.61 3.03 -15.70
CA CYS A 27 -13.40 2.90 -14.24
C CYS A 27 -13.36 4.25 -13.51
N SER A 28 -13.17 5.37 -14.20
CA SER A 28 -13.21 6.71 -13.62
C SER A 28 -13.33 7.76 -14.72
N GLU A 29 -13.77 8.97 -14.35
CA GLU A 29 -13.78 10.12 -15.26
C GLU A 29 -12.36 10.46 -15.73
N PHE A 30 -11.39 10.45 -14.80
CA PHE A 30 -9.99 10.69 -15.13
C PHE A 30 -9.45 9.70 -16.18
N GLN A 31 -9.77 8.41 -16.03
CA GLN A 31 -9.35 7.40 -17.02
C GLN A 31 -9.98 7.68 -18.39
N ARG A 32 -11.27 8.01 -18.43
CA ARG A 32 -11.94 8.38 -19.68
C ARG A 32 -11.19 9.53 -20.36
N ASP A 33 -10.93 10.61 -19.62
CA ASP A 33 -10.34 11.82 -20.18
C ASP A 33 -8.94 11.55 -20.73
N VAL A 34 -8.09 10.85 -19.97
CA VAL A 34 -6.76 10.42 -20.43
C VAL A 34 -6.86 9.58 -21.71
N LEU A 35 -7.80 8.63 -21.77
CA LEU A 35 -7.97 7.79 -22.96
C LEU A 35 -8.56 8.56 -24.16
N LEU A 36 -9.26 9.68 -23.97
CA LEU A 36 -9.75 10.51 -25.06
C LEU A 36 -8.67 11.48 -25.59
N GLU A 37 -7.70 11.82 -24.74
CA GLU A 37 -6.55 12.65 -25.08
C GLU A 37 -5.40 11.87 -25.76
N GLU A 38 -5.24 10.57 -25.51
CA GLU A 38 -4.23 9.75 -26.18
C GLU A 38 -4.45 9.71 -27.71
N GLU A 39 -3.43 10.12 -28.49
CA GLU A 39 -3.51 10.27 -29.96
C GLU A 39 -3.96 8.98 -30.67
N ASP A 40 -3.39 7.85 -30.29
CA ASP A 40 -3.65 6.53 -30.88
C ASP A 40 -4.80 5.78 -30.21
N SER A 41 -5.58 6.45 -29.35
CA SER A 41 -6.63 5.77 -28.61
C SER A 41 -7.79 5.36 -29.52
N PRO A 42 -8.09 4.05 -29.65
CA PRO A 42 -9.27 3.62 -30.38
C PRO A 42 -10.55 4.09 -29.70
N LEU A 43 -10.51 4.36 -28.38
CA LEU A 43 -11.66 4.81 -27.60
C LEU A 43 -12.23 6.13 -28.15
N LYS A 44 -11.37 7.04 -28.64
CA LYS A 44 -11.79 8.39 -29.05
C LYS A 44 -12.85 8.37 -30.15
N GLU A 45 -12.63 7.58 -31.20
CA GLU A 45 -13.59 7.45 -32.31
C GLU A 45 -14.89 6.78 -31.84
N PHE A 46 -14.79 5.70 -31.06
CA PHE A 46 -15.96 4.97 -30.57
C PHE A 46 -16.76 5.77 -29.54
N TYR A 47 -16.10 6.53 -28.68
CA TYR A 47 -16.76 7.38 -27.69
C TYR A 47 -17.56 8.49 -28.37
N ASN A 48 -17.00 9.11 -29.42
CA ASN A 48 -17.71 10.13 -30.20
C ASN A 48 -18.96 9.56 -30.92
N PHE A 49 -18.89 8.34 -31.44
CA PHE A 49 -19.99 7.71 -32.18
C PHE A 49 -21.04 7.02 -31.28
N LEU A 50 -20.60 6.38 -30.20
CA LEU A 50 -21.41 5.54 -29.31
C LEU A 50 -21.49 6.10 -27.89
N ASN A 51 -21.43 7.43 -27.70
CA ASN A 51 -21.35 8.07 -26.39
C ASN A 51 -22.34 7.51 -25.34
N LYS A 52 -23.61 7.27 -25.73
CA LYS A 52 -24.68 6.73 -24.88
C LYS A 52 -24.42 5.30 -24.37
N SER A 53 -23.53 4.56 -25.02
CA SER A 53 -23.13 3.20 -24.63
C SER A 53 -22.07 3.20 -23.54
N PHE A 54 -21.32 4.29 -23.35
CA PHE A 54 -20.30 4.38 -22.32
C PHE A 54 -20.90 4.79 -20.98
N ILE A 55 -20.55 4.06 -19.93
CA ILE A 55 -20.93 4.36 -18.55
C ILE A 55 -19.70 4.34 -17.65
N LEU A 56 -19.80 5.04 -16.52
CA LEU A 56 -18.74 5.15 -15.53
C LEU A 56 -19.15 4.39 -14.27
N ILE A 57 -18.30 3.45 -13.85
CA ILE A 57 -18.48 2.73 -12.60
C ILE A 57 -17.11 2.63 -11.93
N GLU A 58 -16.96 3.33 -10.81
CA GLU A 58 -15.73 3.29 -10.04
C GLU A 58 -15.58 1.96 -9.28
N PRO A 59 -14.43 1.28 -9.39
CA PRO A 59 -14.16 0.08 -8.61
C PRO A 59 -14.18 0.35 -7.11
N GLY A 60 -14.81 -0.56 -6.36
CA GLY A 60 -14.82 -0.57 -4.91
C GLY A 60 -14.25 -1.85 -4.32
N VAL A 61 -14.01 -1.84 -3.01
CA VAL A 61 -13.57 -3.01 -2.25
C VAL A 61 -14.64 -3.46 -1.27
N ASN A 62 -14.73 -4.77 -1.03
CA ASN A 62 -15.70 -5.32 -0.09
C ASN A 62 -15.24 -5.08 1.37
N PRO A 63 -15.96 -4.25 2.17
CA PRO A 63 -15.56 -3.92 3.54
C PRO A 63 -15.62 -5.13 4.49
N ARG A 64 -16.44 -6.13 4.19
CA ARG A 64 -16.50 -7.37 4.97
C ARG A 64 -15.17 -8.11 4.92
N LYS A 65 -14.49 -8.10 3.77
CA LYS A 65 -13.17 -8.72 3.62
C LYS A 65 -12.04 -7.81 4.12
N TRP A 66 -12.07 -6.54 3.68
CA TRP A 66 -10.94 -5.62 3.80
C TRP A 66 -10.99 -4.68 5.00
N ILE A 67 -12.01 -4.79 5.85
CA ILE A 67 -12.06 -4.16 7.17
C ILE A 67 -12.41 -5.21 8.23
N HIS A 68 -13.58 -5.83 8.09
CA HIS A 68 -14.15 -6.70 9.12
C HIS A 68 -13.35 -8.00 9.33
N ASN A 69 -13.12 -8.77 8.27
CA ASN A 69 -12.41 -10.04 8.37
C ASN A 69 -10.91 -9.86 8.63
N CYS A 70 -10.27 -8.89 7.97
CA CYS A 70 -8.83 -8.68 8.08
C CYS A 70 -8.39 -8.04 9.40
N ASN A 71 -9.26 -7.21 10.01
CA ASN A 71 -8.94 -6.43 11.19
C ASN A 71 -10.13 -6.42 12.16
N ARG A 72 -10.36 -7.58 12.79
CA ARG A 72 -11.47 -7.80 13.72
C ARG A 72 -11.49 -6.81 14.89
N GLU A 73 -10.31 -6.43 15.39
CA GLU A 73 -10.22 -5.46 16.49
C GLU A 73 -10.66 -4.05 16.03
N LEU A 74 -10.26 -3.62 14.83
CA LEU A 74 -10.75 -2.37 14.25
C LEU A 74 -12.25 -2.43 13.96
N SER A 75 -12.73 -3.54 13.42
CA SER A 75 -14.16 -3.75 13.17
C SER A 75 -14.97 -3.58 14.45
N LYS A 76 -14.50 -4.19 15.55
CA LYS A 76 -15.16 -4.06 16.85
C LYS A 76 -15.16 -2.62 17.33
N LEU A 77 -14.02 -1.92 17.24
CA LEU A 77 -13.93 -0.51 17.60
C LEU A 77 -14.92 0.36 16.80
N ILE A 78 -15.08 0.09 15.50
CA ILE A 78 -16.05 0.78 14.65
C ILE A 78 -17.48 0.47 15.12
N THR A 79 -17.82 -0.81 15.29
CA THR A 79 -19.14 -1.25 15.75
C THR A 79 -19.51 -0.64 17.10
N ASP A 80 -18.58 -0.59 18.07
CA ASP A 80 -18.80 -0.01 19.40
C ASP A 80 -19.12 1.50 19.35
N ASN A 81 -18.77 2.20 18.27
CA ASN A 81 -19.05 3.64 18.11
C ASN A 81 -20.25 3.94 17.19
N ILE A 82 -20.65 2.99 16.33
CA ILE A 82 -21.77 3.15 15.39
C ILE A 82 -23.04 2.43 15.88
N ASN A 83 -22.89 1.47 16.80
CA ASN A 83 -23.95 0.65 17.41
C ASN A 83 -24.73 -0.28 16.46
N ASP A 84 -24.20 -0.62 15.28
CA ASP A 84 -24.74 -1.70 14.42
C ASP A 84 -23.71 -2.18 13.39
N GLU A 85 -23.18 -3.40 13.58
CA GLU A 85 -22.19 -3.99 12.66
C GLU A 85 -22.77 -4.30 11.27
N SER A 86 -23.99 -4.81 11.23
CA SER A 86 -24.61 -5.29 9.99
C SER A 86 -24.89 -4.14 9.03
N GLU A 87 -25.32 -3.00 9.57
CA GLU A 87 -25.64 -1.79 8.83
C GLU A 87 -24.41 -1.12 8.25
N TRP A 88 -23.35 -0.86 9.04
CA TRP A 88 -22.18 -0.12 8.50
C TRP A 88 -21.39 -0.95 7.47
N LEU A 89 -21.45 -2.28 7.53
CA LEU A 89 -20.84 -3.16 6.52
C LEU A 89 -21.56 -3.12 5.16
N VAL A 90 -22.82 -2.69 5.14
CA VAL A 90 -23.60 -2.46 3.91
C VAL A 90 -23.48 -0.99 3.49
N HIS A 91 -23.51 -0.07 4.45
CA HIS A 91 -23.61 1.37 4.26
C HIS A 91 -22.41 2.10 4.87
N LEU A 92 -21.27 2.09 4.18
CA LEU A 92 -20.02 2.71 4.65
C LEU A 92 -20.12 4.23 4.92
N GLN A 93 -21.13 4.92 4.38
CA GLN A 93 -21.44 6.31 4.75
C GLN A 93 -21.69 6.48 6.27
N LEU A 94 -22.11 5.43 6.97
CA LEU A 94 -22.28 5.44 8.43
C LEU A 94 -20.96 5.58 9.19
N LEU A 95 -19.80 5.43 8.53
CA LEU A 95 -18.49 5.69 9.14
C LEU A 95 -18.18 7.19 9.28
N LYS A 96 -18.89 8.09 8.59
CA LYS A 96 -18.62 9.55 8.59
C LYS A 96 -18.56 10.18 10.00
N PRO A 97 -19.44 9.82 10.96
CA PRO A 97 -19.40 10.38 12.30
C PRO A 97 -18.13 10.05 13.09
N LEU A 98 -17.35 9.03 12.70
CA LEU A 98 -16.07 8.72 13.34
C LEU A 98 -15.06 9.87 13.24
N SER A 99 -15.26 10.80 12.29
CA SER A 99 -14.46 12.02 12.18
C SER A 99 -14.57 12.92 13.42
N SER A 100 -15.63 12.81 14.22
CA SER A 100 -15.77 13.54 15.49
C SER A 100 -14.70 13.15 16.52
N HIS A 101 -14.14 11.94 16.44
CA HIS A 101 -13.05 11.49 17.32
C HIS A 101 -11.67 12.06 16.95
N ILE A 102 -11.57 12.90 15.90
CA ILE A 102 -10.29 13.54 15.53
C ILE A 102 -9.80 14.48 16.64
N SER A 103 -10.69 15.12 17.40
CA SER A 103 -10.29 15.98 18.54
C SER A 103 -9.50 15.21 19.60
N ASP A 104 -9.79 13.91 19.79
CA ASP A 104 -9.08 13.04 20.75
C ASP A 104 -7.58 12.92 20.42
N PHE A 105 -7.18 13.10 19.16
CA PHE A 105 -5.78 13.12 18.74
C PHE A 105 -5.02 14.32 19.30
N SER A 106 -5.64 15.50 19.28
CA SER A 106 -5.01 16.73 19.78
C SER A 106 -4.75 16.67 21.29
N GLU A 107 -5.59 15.93 22.01
CA GLU A 107 -5.53 15.77 23.46
C GLU A 107 -4.76 14.52 23.91
N SER A 108 -4.34 13.64 23.00
CA SER A 108 -3.49 12.47 23.34
C SER A 108 -2.04 12.84 23.65
N ASN A 109 -1.59 14.04 23.25
CA ASN A 109 -0.24 14.53 23.51
C ASN A 109 -0.12 15.36 24.80
N LYS A 110 -1.22 15.58 25.54
CA LYS A 110 -1.19 16.28 26.85
C LYS A 110 -1.11 15.25 27.99
N PRO A 111 -0.27 15.47 29.02
CA PRO A 111 -0.30 14.65 30.22
C PRO A 111 -1.69 14.77 30.87
N LEU A 112 -2.38 13.64 31.02
CA LEU A 112 -3.69 13.59 31.65
C LEU A 112 -3.53 13.79 33.17
N HIS A 113 -4.09 14.88 33.71
CA HIS A 113 -4.32 15.05 35.14
C HIS A 113 -5.80 14.79 35.41
N GLY A 114 -6.12 13.60 35.92
CA GLY A 114 -7.48 13.22 36.31
C GLY A 114 -7.80 11.74 36.03
N LYS A 115 -8.73 11.19 36.81
CA LYS A 115 -9.15 9.77 36.79
C LYS A 115 -9.91 9.34 35.51
N SER A 116 -10.00 10.18 34.48
CA SER A 116 -10.59 9.78 33.20
C SER A 116 -9.54 9.04 32.37
N LYS A 117 -9.75 7.73 32.23
CA LYS A 117 -8.85 6.76 31.58
C LYS A 117 -8.49 7.20 30.16
N GLY A 118 -7.29 7.73 29.96
CA GLY A 118 -6.77 8.06 28.62
C GLY A 118 -6.82 6.90 27.62
N GLU A 119 -6.80 5.66 28.13
CA GLU A 119 -6.87 4.41 27.36
C GLU A 119 -8.24 4.13 26.73
N ASP A 120 -9.32 4.77 27.20
CA ASP A 120 -10.67 4.49 26.69
C ASP A 120 -11.06 5.31 25.46
N ARG A 121 -10.25 6.32 25.10
CA ARG A 121 -10.47 7.18 23.93
C ARG A 121 -10.31 6.40 22.63
N PHE A 122 -11.13 6.75 21.64
CA PHE A 122 -11.14 6.11 20.32
C PHE A 122 -9.74 6.06 19.70
N PHE A 123 -9.04 7.19 19.68
CA PHE A 123 -7.70 7.28 19.08
C PHE A 123 -6.67 6.36 19.76
N HIS A 124 -6.72 6.22 21.10
CA HIS A 124 -5.79 5.35 21.82
C HIS A 124 -6.05 3.88 21.50
N LYS A 125 -7.32 3.48 21.46
CA LYS A 125 -7.73 2.13 21.04
C LYS A 125 -7.31 1.85 19.60
N PHE A 126 -7.52 2.81 18.70
CA PHE A 126 -7.09 2.72 17.30
C PHE A 126 -5.58 2.51 17.18
N MET A 127 -4.77 3.33 17.86
CA MET A 127 -3.30 3.20 17.84
C MET A 127 -2.81 1.89 18.46
N LYS A 128 -3.48 1.38 19.50
CA LYS A 128 -3.20 0.07 20.08
C LYS A 128 -3.44 -1.06 19.07
N ILE A 129 -4.55 -1.00 18.32
CA ILE A 129 -4.87 -1.97 17.25
C ILE A 129 -3.81 -1.92 16.15
N ARG A 130 -3.42 -0.72 15.71
CA ARG A 130 -2.35 -0.51 14.72
C ARG A 130 -1.03 -1.14 15.16
N TRP A 131 -0.63 -0.91 16.42
CA TRP A 131 0.56 -1.53 17.00
C TRP A 131 0.45 -3.06 17.07
N GLN A 132 -0.71 -3.59 17.45
CA GLN A 132 -0.94 -5.04 17.51
C GLN A 132 -0.86 -5.67 16.11
N ASN A 133 -1.39 -5.02 15.07
CA ASN A 133 -1.25 -5.48 13.69
C ASN A 133 0.22 -5.56 13.27
N LYS A 134 1.02 -4.51 13.53
CA LYS A 134 2.48 -4.55 13.29
C LYS A 134 3.14 -5.73 14.00
N LYS A 135 2.80 -5.95 15.27
CA LYS A 135 3.33 -7.09 16.05
C LYS A 135 2.96 -8.44 15.42
N ASN A 136 1.73 -8.60 14.97
CA ASN A 136 1.27 -9.81 14.28
C ASN A 136 2.04 -10.05 12.97
N LEU A 137 2.28 -8.97 12.21
CA LEU A 137 3.08 -9.05 10.99
C LEU A 137 4.53 -9.44 11.29
N ILE A 138 5.17 -8.84 12.30
CA ILE A 138 6.53 -9.22 12.72
C ILE A 138 6.60 -10.69 13.13
N ALA A 139 5.65 -11.17 13.94
CA ALA A 139 5.60 -12.58 14.34
C ALA A 139 5.45 -13.52 13.13
N HIS A 140 4.65 -13.13 12.13
CA HIS A 140 4.53 -13.87 10.88
C HIS A 140 5.87 -13.93 10.12
N LEU A 141 6.56 -12.80 10.00
CA LEU A 141 7.86 -12.72 9.31
C LEU A 141 8.96 -13.49 10.04
N GLN A 142 8.99 -13.44 11.37
CA GLN A 142 9.90 -14.23 12.20
C GLN A 142 9.70 -15.73 11.96
N LYS A 143 8.44 -16.20 11.94
CA LYS A 143 8.10 -17.59 11.62
C LYS A 143 8.50 -17.96 10.19
N MET A 144 8.27 -17.09 9.21
CA MET A 144 8.67 -17.32 7.82
C MET A 144 10.20 -17.40 7.65
N LYS A 145 10.95 -16.56 8.36
CA LYS A 145 12.42 -16.54 8.32
C LYS A 145 13.05 -17.67 9.13
N GLY A 146 12.33 -18.21 10.11
CA GLY A 146 12.88 -19.16 11.09
C GLY A 146 13.78 -18.50 12.14
N ASP A 147 13.63 -17.18 12.36
CA ASP A 147 14.45 -16.40 13.28
C ASP A 147 13.55 -15.58 14.23
N PRO A 148 13.43 -15.97 15.51
CA PRO A 148 12.66 -15.24 16.51
C PRO A 148 13.21 -13.84 16.84
N LYS A 149 14.48 -13.56 16.55
CA LYS A 149 15.11 -12.26 16.78
C LYS A 149 14.97 -11.33 15.58
N PHE A 150 14.43 -11.81 14.46
CA PHE A 150 14.25 -10.98 13.28
C PHE A 150 13.41 -9.74 13.63
N LEU A 151 13.98 -8.55 13.38
CA LEU A 151 13.39 -7.23 13.66
C LEU A 151 13.16 -6.91 15.14
N ALA A 152 13.69 -7.72 16.07
CA ALA A 152 13.58 -7.45 17.51
C ALA A 152 14.31 -6.16 17.95
N ASN A 153 15.21 -5.65 17.12
CA ASN A 153 15.95 -4.42 17.36
C ASN A 153 15.14 -3.13 17.06
N PHE A 154 13.93 -3.24 16.53
CA PHE A 154 13.04 -2.11 16.22
C PHE A 154 11.98 -1.90 17.31
N ASP A 155 11.81 -0.65 17.75
CA ASP A 155 10.65 -0.25 18.55
C ASP A 155 9.45 0.01 17.63
N LEU A 156 8.49 -0.92 17.62
CA LEU A 156 7.32 -0.86 16.72
C LEU A 156 6.41 0.35 16.96
N LYS A 157 6.49 1.01 18.13
CA LYS A 157 5.73 2.24 18.39
C LYS A 157 6.32 3.45 17.68
N LYS A 158 7.63 3.45 17.43
CA LYS A 158 8.38 4.54 16.79
C LYS A 158 8.81 4.23 15.35
N THR A 159 8.69 2.96 14.95
CA THR A 159 9.09 2.50 13.62
C THR A 159 7.94 2.65 12.64
N LEU A 160 8.20 3.35 11.54
CA LEU A 160 7.27 3.48 10.43
C LEU A 160 7.30 2.21 9.57
N PHE A 161 6.12 1.66 9.28
CA PHE A 161 5.93 0.56 8.34
C PHE A 161 5.43 1.16 7.04
N GLU A 162 6.25 1.12 6.00
CA GLU A 162 5.89 1.66 4.68
C GLU A 162 6.13 0.63 3.60
N GLY A 163 5.51 0.78 2.44
CA GLY A 163 5.77 -0.16 1.38
C GLY A 163 4.86 -0.07 0.19
N TYR A 164 5.22 -0.87 -0.81
CA TYR A 164 4.51 -0.97 -2.07
C TYR A 164 4.39 -2.43 -2.49
N LEU A 165 3.15 -2.93 -2.47
CA LEU A 165 2.85 -4.35 -2.64
C LEU A 165 2.03 -4.59 -3.91
N LYS A 166 2.57 -4.28 -5.08
CA LYS A 166 1.86 -4.38 -6.36
C LYS A 166 2.54 -5.30 -7.35
N ARG A 167 1.82 -5.65 -8.42
CA ARG A 167 2.44 -6.31 -9.57
C ARG A 167 3.66 -5.48 -10.02
N ILE A 168 4.81 -6.14 -10.13
CA ILE A 168 6.04 -5.46 -10.53
C ILE A 168 5.99 -5.33 -12.04
N THR A 169 5.98 -4.09 -12.51
CA THR A 169 5.96 -3.70 -13.92
C THR A 169 6.80 -2.42 -14.10
N PRO A 170 7.25 -2.11 -15.33
CA PRO A 170 7.94 -0.84 -15.61
C PRO A 170 7.13 0.40 -15.20
N VAL A 171 5.81 0.39 -15.43
CA VAL A 171 4.91 1.51 -15.06
C VAL A 171 4.60 1.57 -13.56
N GLY A 172 4.80 0.48 -12.82
CA GLY A 172 4.57 0.42 -11.38
C GLY A 172 5.60 1.21 -10.56
N ARG A 173 6.78 1.48 -11.12
CA ARG A 173 7.86 2.26 -10.48
C ARG A 173 8.32 1.75 -9.10
N HIS A 174 8.31 0.42 -8.88
CA HIS A 174 8.97 -0.21 -7.71
C HIS A 174 10.45 0.22 -7.59
N LEU A 175 11.09 0.48 -8.74
CA LEU A 175 12.45 1.01 -8.80
C LEU A 175 12.59 2.36 -8.08
N ILE A 176 11.58 3.24 -8.10
CA ILE A 176 11.64 4.53 -7.41
C ILE A 176 11.69 4.33 -5.90
N LEU A 177 10.81 3.47 -5.35
CA LEU A 177 10.85 3.14 -3.92
C LEU A 177 12.20 2.53 -3.55
N PHE A 178 12.76 1.67 -4.40
CA PHE A 178 14.07 1.07 -4.17
C PHE A 178 15.22 2.09 -4.16
N LEU A 179 15.24 3.02 -5.11
CA LEU A 179 16.22 4.11 -5.14
C LEU A 179 16.06 5.04 -3.92
N TRP A 180 14.83 5.27 -3.47
CA TRP A 180 14.56 6.03 -2.25
C TRP A 180 15.11 5.31 -1.00
N VAL A 181 14.98 3.98 -0.91
CA VAL A 181 15.60 3.20 0.17
C VAL A 181 17.13 3.31 0.14
N ILE A 182 17.75 3.19 -1.03
CA ILE A 182 19.20 3.38 -1.19
C ILE A 182 19.61 4.78 -0.75
N HIS A 183 18.87 5.80 -1.18
CA HIS A 183 19.12 7.18 -0.79
C HIS A 183 19.07 7.36 0.73
N LYS A 184 18.02 6.83 1.39
CA LYS A 184 17.89 6.88 2.85
C LYS A 184 19.02 6.17 3.56
N TYR A 185 19.43 5.00 3.07
CA TYR A 185 20.60 4.29 3.59
C TYR A 185 21.87 5.15 3.51
N LEU A 186 22.13 5.77 2.36
CA LEU A 186 23.31 6.62 2.16
C LEU A 186 23.26 7.87 3.06
N GLU A 187 22.09 8.45 3.31
CA GLU A 187 21.93 9.55 4.29
C GLU A 187 22.34 9.09 5.69
N LEU A 188 21.86 7.93 6.15
CA LEU A 188 22.22 7.38 7.47
C LEU A 188 23.73 7.08 7.55
N LYS A 189 24.33 6.51 6.50
CA LYS A 189 25.79 6.28 6.45
C LYS A 189 26.61 7.56 6.54
N ARG A 190 26.15 8.66 5.92
CA ARG A 190 26.82 9.96 6.06
C ARG A 190 26.77 10.47 7.49
N VAL A 191 25.64 10.31 8.18
CA VAL A 191 25.50 10.65 9.60
C VAL A 191 26.45 9.80 10.45
N ALA A 192 26.49 8.48 10.23
CA ALA A 192 27.39 7.57 10.93
C ALA A 192 28.85 8.00 10.75
N LYS A 193 29.28 8.23 9.51
CA LYS A 193 30.65 8.67 9.18
C LYS A 193 31.01 10.02 9.78
N LYS A 194 30.08 11.00 9.76
CA LYS A 194 30.31 12.35 10.30
C LYS A 194 30.42 12.36 11.81
N THR A 195 29.65 11.51 12.50
CA THR A 195 29.57 11.49 13.96
C THR A 195 30.47 10.45 14.62
N GLY A 196 30.95 9.46 13.86
CA GLY A 196 31.68 8.31 14.39
C GLY A 196 30.81 7.39 15.27
N LYS A 197 29.48 7.55 15.22
CA LYS A 197 28.53 6.80 16.04
C LYS A 197 27.58 6.00 15.18
N LYS A 198 27.18 4.84 15.69
CA LYS A 198 26.05 4.07 15.17
C LYS A 198 24.78 4.95 15.17
N VAL A 199 24.06 4.95 14.06
CA VAL A 199 22.79 5.66 13.92
C VAL A 199 21.69 4.77 14.44
N ASP A 200 21.13 5.14 15.58
CA ASP A 200 20.04 4.44 16.25
C ASP A 200 19.13 5.44 16.99
N PRO A 201 17.94 5.03 17.44
CA PRO A 201 17.00 5.92 18.14
C PRO A 201 17.51 6.46 19.48
N LYS A 202 18.58 5.89 20.06
CA LYS A 202 19.16 6.35 21.31
C LYS A 202 20.12 7.50 21.08
N ASN A 203 20.95 7.41 20.04
CA ASN A 203 21.91 8.44 19.66
C ASN A 203 21.26 9.57 18.84
N PHE A 204 20.20 9.26 18.08
CA PHE A 204 19.53 10.18 17.17
C PHE A 204 18.01 10.09 17.33
N PRO A 205 17.44 10.64 18.42
CA PRO A 205 16.01 10.49 18.74
C PRO A 205 15.07 11.17 17.73
N ASP A 206 15.56 12.16 16.98
CA ASP A 206 14.78 12.87 15.96
C ASP A 206 14.65 12.10 14.63
N LEU A 207 15.43 11.03 14.45
CA LEU A 207 15.35 10.18 13.27
C LEU A 207 14.34 9.06 13.50
N VAL A 208 13.49 8.82 12.49
CA VAL A 208 12.43 7.81 12.55
C VAL A 208 12.90 6.51 11.88
N PRO A 209 12.93 5.37 12.61
CA PRO A 209 13.22 4.08 12.02
C PRO A 209 12.15 3.65 11.02
N ARG A 210 12.55 2.92 9.98
CA ARG A 210 11.68 2.52 8.86
C ARG A 210 11.88 1.06 8.50
N ILE A 211 10.78 0.34 8.34
CA ILE A 211 10.74 -0.97 7.71
C ILE A 211 9.95 -0.83 6.42
N VAL A 212 10.64 -1.02 5.31
CA VAL A 212 10.13 -0.83 3.95
C VAL A 212 9.82 -2.18 3.35
N PHE A 213 8.56 -2.40 3.01
CA PHE A 213 8.07 -3.63 2.40
C PHE A 213 7.91 -3.46 0.89
N MET A 214 8.51 -4.38 0.13
CA MET A 214 8.24 -4.54 -1.29
C MET A 214 7.66 -5.92 -1.54
N GLY A 215 6.77 -6.05 -2.50
CA GLY A 215 6.20 -7.33 -2.83
C GLY A 215 5.36 -7.25 -4.08
N GLY A 216 5.22 -8.37 -4.75
CA GLY A 216 4.54 -8.39 -6.03
C GLY A 216 4.87 -9.61 -6.86
N LEU A 217 4.01 -9.86 -7.83
CA LEU A 217 4.26 -10.87 -8.86
C LEU A 217 4.83 -10.22 -10.11
N SER A 218 5.77 -10.90 -10.76
CA SER A 218 6.26 -10.55 -12.09
C SER A 218 5.59 -11.44 -13.15
N ARG A 219 5.65 -11.04 -14.43
CA ARG A 219 5.33 -11.96 -15.53
C ARG A 219 6.43 -13.02 -15.60
N PRO A 220 6.08 -14.32 -15.76
CA PRO A 220 7.07 -15.34 -16.07
C PRO A 220 7.92 -14.92 -17.29
N GLY A 221 9.24 -15.09 -17.21
CA GLY A 221 10.17 -14.80 -18.31
C GLY A 221 10.71 -13.36 -18.37
N ASP A 222 10.21 -12.43 -17.57
CA ASP A 222 10.76 -11.07 -17.51
C ASP A 222 12.10 -11.04 -16.74
N LYS A 223 13.20 -11.24 -17.48
CA LYS A 223 14.55 -11.32 -16.92
C LYS A 223 14.95 -10.05 -16.15
N LEU A 224 14.54 -8.88 -16.64
CA LEU A 224 14.88 -7.60 -16.02
C LEU A 224 14.21 -7.46 -14.65
N ILE A 225 12.92 -7.81 -14.56
CA ILE A 225 12.21 -7.78 -13.28
C ILE A 225 12.77 -8.82 -12.31
N LEU A 226 13.10 -10.02 -12.78
CA LEU A 226 13.72 -11.04 -11.92
C LEU A 226 15.09 -10.60 -11.39
N GLN A 227 15.91 -9.94 -12.23
CA GLN A 227 17.17 -9.33 -11.79
C GLN A 227 16.95 -8.20 -10.77
N PHE A 228 15.93 -7.37 -10.98
CA PHE A 228 15.55 -6.33 -10.01
C PHE A 228 15.14 -6.94 -8.65
N ILE A 229 14.29 -7.97 -8.64
CA ILE A 229 13.92 -8.68 -7.41
C ILE A 229 15.16 -9.26 -6.72
N LYS A 230 16.08 -9.87 -7.49
CA LYS A 230 17.35 -10.38 -6.96
C LYS A 230 18.19 -9.25 -6.32
N LEU A 231 18.29 -8.11 -6.98
CA LEU A 231 19.00 -6.93 -6.49
C LEU A 231 18.40 -6.42 -5.17
N VAL A 232 17.07 -6.29 -5.09
CA VAL A 232 16.36 -5.88 -3.88
C VAL A 232 16.67 -6.82 -2.72
N ASN A 233 16.65 -8.13 -2.95
CA ASN A 233 16.99 -9.12 -1.93
C ASN A 233 18.46 -9.03 -1.47
N HIS A 234 19.41 -8.81 -2.39
CA HIS A 234 20.81 -8.63 -2.01
C HIS A 234 21.02 -7.35 -1.18
N VAL A 235 20.39 -6.24 -1.57
CA VAL A 235 20.48 -4.99 -0.78
C VAL A 235 19.81 -5.13 0.58
N SER A 236 18.71 -5.89 0.68
CA SER A 236 18.07 -6.21 1.97
C SER A 236 19.05 -6.85 2.95
N VAL A 237 19.90 -7.79 2.48
CA VAL A 237 20.94 -8.41 3.30
C VAL A 237 22.01 -7.41 3.73
N VAL A 238 22.44 -6.52 2.83
CA VAL A 238 23.42 -5.46 3.15
C VAL A 238 22.89 -4.54 4.25
N LEU A 239 21.64 -4.08 4.14
CA LEU A 239 21.01 -3.24 5.15
C LEU A 239 20.83 -3.97 6.49
N GLU A 240 20.60 -5.27 6.44
CA GLU A 240 20.48 -6.10 7.63
C GLU A 240 21.79 -6.24 8.42
N GLN A 241 22.91 -6.36 7.70
CA GLN A 241 24.23 -6.61 8.27
C GLN A 241 25.00 -5.34 8.64
N ASP A 242 24.60 -4.16 8.15
CA ASP A 242 25.30 -2.91 8.44
C ASP A 242 25.04 -2.43 9.87
N GLU A 243 26.01 -2.67 10.77
CA GLU A 243 25.91 -2.33 12.18
C GLU A 243 25.66 -0.84 12.45
N ASP A 244 26.09 0.03 11.54
CA ASP A 244 25.90 1.48 11.66
C ASP A 244 24.45 1.92 11.52
N THR A 245 23.61 1.17 10.80
CA THR A 245 22.27 1.63 10.39
C THR A 245 21.16 0.60 10.57
N ASN A 246 21.47 -0.66 10.91
CA ASN A 246 20.49 -1.75 10.99
C ASN A 246 19.38 -1.59 12.05
N ASN A 247 19.49 -0.60 12.95
CA ASN A 247 18.45 -0.17 13.89
C ASN A 247 17.49 0.89 13.32
N MET A 248 17.78 1.43 12.14
CA MET A 248 17.07 2.56 11.54
C MET A 248 16.37 2.21 10.23
N LEU A 249 16.92 1.30 9.44
CA LEU A 249 16.36 0.99 8.13
C LEU A 249 16.39 -0.51 7.85
N ARG A 250 15.25 -1.05 7.42
CA ARG A 250 15.14 -2.40 6.89
C ARG A 250 14.38 -2.39 5.57
N LEU A 251 14.87 -3.15 4.60
CA LEU A 251 14.16 -3.47 3.36
C LEU A 251 13.74 -4.94 3.40
N ILE A 252 12.48 -5.25 3.12
CA ILE A 252 11.96 -6.62 3.12
C ILE A 252 11.21 -6.86 1.82
N PHE A 253 11.66 -7.83 1.02
CA PHE A 253 10.91 -8.33 -0.11
C PHE A 253 10.02 -9.50 0.33
N LEU A 254 8.72 -9.40 0.11
CA LEU A 254 7.74 -10.40 0.53
C LEU A 254 7.55 -11.45 -0.55
N PRO A 255 7.95 -12.71 -0.32
CA PRO A 255 7.74 -13.78 -1.28
C PRO A 255 6.26 -14.19 -1.31
N ASN A 256 5.78 -14.60 -2.49
CA ASN A 256 4.45 -15.15 -2.68
C ASN A 256 3.34 -14.26 -2.08
N TYR A 257 3.34 -12.99 -2.47
CA TYR A 257 2.29 -12.06 -2.11
C TYR A 257 0.97 -12.50 -2.75
N THR A 258 0.04 -12.99 -1.92
CA THR A 258 -1.28 -13.45 -2.31
C THR A 258 -2.35 -12.79 -1.44
N THR A 259 -3.59 -12.79 -1.92
CA THR A 259 -4.73 -12.20 -1.20
C THR A 259 -4.94 -12.81 0.19
N SER A 260 -4.57 -14.08 0.39
CA SER A 260 -4.67 -14.76 1.69
C SER A 260 -3.66 -14.25 2.71
N LYS A 261 -2.59 -13.56 2.30
CA LYS A 261 -1.57 -13.00 3.20
C LYS A 261 -1.55 -11.48 3.19
N GLU A 262 -2.06 -10.87 2.12
CA GLU A 262 -2.14 -9.43 1.88
C GLU A 262 -2.77 -8.66 3.04
N TYR A 263 -3.78 -9.23 3.69
CA TYR A 263 -4.47 -8.58 4.80
C TYR A 263 -3.56 -8.27 5.99
N LEU A 264 -2.59 -9.15 6.30
CA LEU A 264 -1.62 -8.90 7.39
C LEU A 264 -0.79 -7.65 7.11
N TYR A 265 -0.46 -7.40 5.85
CA TYR A 265 0.32 -6.24 5.44
C TYR A 265 -0.54 -4.98 5.40
N ILE A 266 -1.69 -5.01 4.73
CA ILE A 266 -2.60 -3.86 4.62
C ILE A 266 -2.99 -3.33 6.00
N CYS A 267 -3.27 -4.23 6.96
CA CYS A 267 -3.64 -3.82 8.31
C CYS A 267 -2.48 -3.25 9.15
N SER A 268 -1.23 -3.45 8.71
CA SER A 268 -0.01 -3.10 9.46
C SER A 268 0.77 -1.91 8.89
N LEU A 269 0.60 -1.59 7.60
CA LEU A 269 1.31 -0.48 6.94
C LEU A 269 0.79 0.88 7.45
N ASP A 270 1.70 1.76 7.86
CA ASP A 270 1.44 3.18 8.12
C ASP A 270 1.39 4.00 6.83
N VAL A 271 2.22 3.64 5.85
CA VAL A 271 2.26 4.28 4.54
C VAL A 271 2.13 3.21 3.46
N ASN A 272 1.19 3.40 2.55
CA ASN A 272 1.00 2.57 1.36
C ASN A 272 1.38 3.41 0.13
N ASP A 273 2.54 3.16 -0.44
CA ASP A 273 3.13 3.99 -1.50
C ASP A 273 2.46 3.74 -2.84
N GLN A 274 1.60 4.64 -3.33
CA GLN A 274 0.92 4.46 -4.63
C GLN A 274 1.69 5.14 -5.76
N LEU A 275 2.73 4.45 -6.26
CA LEU A 275 3.77 5.06 -7.12
C LEU A 275 3.60 4.83 -8.62
N ILE A 276 2.41 4.55 -9.14
CA ILE A 276 2.26 4.23 -10.58
C ILE A 276 2.52 5.48 -11.43
N VAL A 277 3.07 5.33 -12.65
CA VAL A 277 3.25 6.45 -13.60
C VAL A 277 1.91 7.19 -13.77
N PRO A 278 1.87 8.53 -13.62
CA PRO A 278 0.65 9.30 -13.83
C PRO A 278 0.00 9.00 -15.18
N GLY A 279 -1.32 8.87 -15.22
CA GLY A 279 -2.07 8.53 -16.43
C GLY A 279 -2.00 7.05 -16.86
N LYS A 280 -1.15 6.22 -16.25
CA LYS A 280 -1.05 4.78 -16.59
C LYS A 280 -1.84 3.86 -15.64
N GLN A 281 -2.40 4.39 -14.56
CA GLN A 281 -3.32 3.66 -13.69
C GLN A 281 -4.77 3.98 -14.06
N ALA A 282 -5.55 2.96 -14.42
CA ALA A 282 -6.97 3.09 -14.66
C ALA A 282 -7.77 3.35 -13.37
N CYS A 283 -7.54 2.51 -12.36
CA CYS A 283 -8.06 2.61 -11.00
C CYS A 283 -7.22 1.72 -10.08
N SER A 284 -7.19 1.98 -8.78
CA SER A 284 -6.50 1.15 -7.77
C SER A 284 -7.44 0.80 -6.62
N THR A 285 -7.42 -0.46 -6.19
CA THR A 285 -8.28 -0.99 -5.11
C THR A 285 -7.47 -1.51 -3.92
N GLN A 286 -6.20 -1.11 -3.80
CA GLN A 286 -5.23 -1.64 -2.85
C GLN A 286 -4.59 -0.52 -2.05
#